data_AF-A0A7J8JJS3-F1
#
_entry.id   AF-A0A7J8JJS3-F1
#
_cell.length_a   1.000
_cell.length_b   1.000
_cell.length_c   1.000
_cell.angle_alpha   90.00
_cell.angle_beta   90.00
_cell.angle_gamma   90.00
#
_symmetry.space_group_name_H-M   'P 1'
#
loop_
_entity.id
_entity.type
_entity.pdbx_description
1 polymer ?
#
loop_
_entity_poly.entity_id
_entity_poly.type
_entity_poly.pdbx_seq_one_letter_code
_entity_poly.pdbx_strand_id
1 'polypeptide(L)'
;MKTTHFLNYGKVYKNPVYEDFDFTEAPMFTQPLVNTYAIAGYNATLNCSVRGNPKPKITWMKNKVAIVDDPRYRMFSNQGVCTLEIRKPSPYDGGTYCCKAVNDLGTVEIECKLEVKGMASKILGVG
;
A
#
# COMPACT_ATOMS: atom_id res chain seq x y z
N MET A 1 -46.01 1.88 5.85
CA MET A 1 -47.11 2.60 5.17
C MET A 1 -46.56 3.84 4.48
N LYS A 2 -46.55 3.82 3.14
CA LYS A 2 -46.87 4.93 2.21
C LYS A 2 -46.40 4.49 0.82
N THR A 3 -47.37 3.99 0.07
CA THR A 3 -47.23 3.51 -1.30
C THR A 3 -47.41 4.70 -2.22
N THR A 4 -46.41 5.06 -3.01
CA THR A 4 -46.59 6.04 -4.09
C THR A 4 -46.72 5.27 -5.40
N HIS A 5 -47.94 5.24 -5.93
CA HIS A 5 -48.25 4.68 -7.24
C HIS A 5 -47.99 5.75 -8.31
N PHE A 6 -47.07 5.47 -9.25
CA PHE A 6 -46.98 6.22 -10.50
C PHE A 6 -47.63 5.38 -11.60
N LEU A 7 -48.83 5.77 -12.02
CA LEU A 7 -49.50 5.19 -13.19
C LEU A 7 -49.02 5.96 -14.43
N ASN A 8 -48.39 5.26 -15.38
CA ASN A 8 -48.23 5.76 -16.74
C ASN A 8 -48.56 4.61 -17.72
N TYR A 9 -49.74 4.68 -18.32
CA TYR A 9 -50.18 3.96 -19.54
C TYR A 9 -49.79 2.48 -19.68
N GLY A 10 -50.32 1.61 -18.81
CA GLY A 10 -50.57 0.19 -19.14
C GLY A 10 -49.36 -0.72 -19.38
N LYS A 11 -48.13 -0.21 -19.28
CA LYS A 11 -46.92 -1.04 -19.23
C LYS A 11 -46.47 -1.14 -17.78
N VAL A 12 -46.63 -2.32 -17.19
CA VAL A 12 -45.92 -2.68 -15.96
C VAL A 12 -44.45 -2.78 -16.33
N TYR A 13 -43.72 -1.67 -16.18
CA TYR A 13 -42.27 -1.73 -16.06
C TYR A 13 -42.00 -2.44 -14.75
N LYS A 14 -41.82 -3.77 -14.81
CA LYS A 14 -41.13 -4.46 -13.73
C LYS A 14 -39.79 -3.77 -13.63
N ASN A 15 -39.51 -3.13 -12.50
CA ASN A 15 -38.13 -2.76 -12.21
C ASN A 15 -37.28 -4.01 -12.49
N PRO A 16 -36.22 -3.91 -13.30
CA PRO A 16 -35.25 -4.99 -13.34
C PRO A 16 -34.88 -5.23 -11.87
N VAL A 17 -35.01 -6.48 -11.42
CA VAL A 17 -34.39 -6.88 -10.17
C VAL A 17 -32.91 -6.61 -10.42
N TYR A 18 -32.41 -5.50 -9.88
CA TYR A 18 -30.98 -5.25 -9.86
C TYR A 18 -30.43 -6.40 -9.03
N GLU A 19 -29.83 -7.38 -9.68
CA GLU A 19 -28.99 -8.34 -8.99
C GLU A 19 -28.03 -7.51 -8.15
N ASP A 20 -27.91 -7.82 -6.85
CA ASP A 20 -26.93 -7.16 -5.98
C ASP A 20 -25.55 -7.46 -6.57
N PHE A 21 -25.03 -6.53 -7.38
CA PHE A 21 -23.70 -6.64 -7.93
C PHE A 21 -22.72 -6.56 -6.77
N ASP A 22 -22.13 -7.70 -6.43
CA ASP A 22 -21.08 -7.77 -5.43
C ASP A 22 -19.82 -7.14 -5.99
N PHE A 23 -19.58 -5.88 -5.60
CA PHE A 23 -18.36 -5.13 -5.96
C PHE A 23 -17.20 -5.41 -5.00
N THR A 24 -17.30 -6.39 -4.10
CA THR A 24 -16.21 -6.72 -3.20
C THR A 24 -15.08 -7.46 -3.91
N GLU A 25 -13.86 -7.22 -3.46
CA GLU A 25 -12.64 -7.80 -4.04
C GLU A 25 -11.60 -7.99 -2.92
N ALA A 26 -11.05 -9.20 -2.80
CA ALA A 26 -9.91 -9.45 -1.91
C ALA A 26 -8.69 -8.63 -2.34
N PRO A 27 -7.78 -8.27 -1.42
CA PRO A 27 -6.70 -7.37 -1.76
C PRO A 27 -5.73 -8.06 -2.73
N MET A 28 -5.25 -7.31 -3.72
CA MET A 28 -4.34 -7.84 -4.74
C MET A 28 -3.32 -6.77 -5.12
N PHE A 29 -2.03 -7.11 -5.05
CA PHE A 29 -0.98 -6.20 -5.50
C PHE A 29 -0.96 -6.15 -7.03
N THR A 30 -1.10 -4.94 -7.58
CA THR A 30 -1.00 -4.66 -9.01
C THR A 30 0.40 -4.17 -9.40
N GLN A 31 1.18 -3.71 -8.42
CA GLN A 31 2.58 -3.37 -8.58
C GLN A 31 3.39 -3.90 -7.38
N PRO A 32 4.42 -4.72 -7.61
CA PRO A 32 5.19 -5.33 -6.54
C PRO A 32 6.17 -4.33 -5.91
N LEU A 33 6.74 -4.71 -4.77
CA LEU A 33 7.94 -4.07 -4.23
C LEU A 33 9.15 -4.54 -5.03
N VAL A 34 10.13 -3.65 -5.17
CA VAL A 34 11.37 -3.93 -5.89
C VAL A 34 12.55 -3.78 -4.94
N ASN A 35 13.50 -4.72 -4.99
CA ASN A 35 14.74 -4.62 -4.25
C ASN A 35 15.47 -3.32 -4.63
N THR A 36 15.91 -2.55 -3.64
CA THR A 36 16.44 -1.21 -3.89
C THR A 36 17.66 -0.90 -3.02
N TYR A 37 18.41 0.11 -3.45
CA TYR A 37 19.56 0.66 -2.75
C TYR A 37 19.25 2.09 -2.32
N ALA A 38 19.65 2.44 -1.11
CA ALA A 38 19.60 3.80 -0.59
C ALA A 38 20.99 4.26 -0.16
N ILE A 39 21.18 5.58 -0.16
CA ILE A 39 22.39 6.22 0.36
C ILE A 39 22.07 6.72 1.76
N ALA A 40 22.94 6.40 2.72
CA ALA A 40 22.76 6.81 4.10
C ALA A 40 22.64 8.34 4.20
N GLY A 41 21.69 8.82 5.00
CA GLY A 41 21.41 10.24 5.18
C GLY A 41 20.50 10.89 4.12
N TYR A 42 20.14 10.20 3.04
CA TYR A 42 19.14 10.66 2.05
C TYR A 42 17.86 9.84 2.13
N ASN A 43 16.71 10.49 2.12
CA ASN A 43 15.42 9.80 2.24
C ASN A 43 15.27 8.70 1.17
N ALA A 44 14.74 7.55 1.58
CA ALA A 44 14.43 6.43 0.72
C ALA A 44 12.92 6.18 0.71
N THR A 45 12.40 5.64 -0.39
CA THR A 45 10.97 5.32 -0.52
C THR A 45 10.78 3.92 -1.08
N LEU A 46 9.89 3.15 -0.45
CA LEU A 46 9.39 1.88 -0.96
C LEU A 46 7.93 2.07 -1.39
N ASN A 47 7.61 1.63 -2.61
CA ASN A 47 6.28 1.82 -3.20
C ASN A 47 5.76 0.50 -3.77
N CYS A 48 4.48 0.25 -3.53
CA CYS A 48 3.72 -0.81 -4.19
C CYS A 48 2.28 -0.33 -4.42
N SER A 49 1.55 -1.01 -5.30
CA SER A 49 0.15 -0.68 -5.60
C SER A 49 -0.73 -1.87 -5.29
N VAL A 50 -1.84 -1.62 -4.60
CA VAL A 50 -2.80 -2.65 -4.19
C VAL A 50 -4.23 -2.18 -4.49
N ARG A 51 -5.02 -3.10 -5.04
CA ARG A 51 -6.47 -2.94 -5.18
C ARG A 51 -7.20 -3.84 -4.17
N GLY A 52 -8.48 -3.57 -3.97
CA GLY A 52 -9.35 -4.33 -3.09
C GLY A 52 -10.54 -3.49 -2.63
N ASN A 53 -11.68 -4.13 -2.42
CA ASN A 53 -12.89 -3.50 -1.91
C ASN A 53 -13.56 -4.42 -0.88
N PRO A 54 -13.76 -4.01 0.38
CA PRO A 54 -13.43 -2.71 0.99
C PRO A 54 -11.95 -2.32 0.89
N LYS A 55 -11.65 -1.01 1.02
CA LYS A 55 -10.28 -0.47 0.93
C LYS A 55 -9.36 -1.22 1.91
N PRO A 56 -8.26 -1.85 1.44
CA PRO A 56 -7.38 -2.60 2.30
C PRO A 56 -6.68 -1.72 3.35
N LYS A 57 -6.59 -2.23 4.58
CA LYS A 57 -5.71 -1.69 5.62
C LYS A 57 -4.28 -2.11 5.32
N ILE A 58 -3.36 -1.15 5.33
CA ILE A 58 -1.95 -1.35 5.00
C ILE A 58 -1.11 -1.38 6.27
N THR A 59 -0.23 -2.37 6.38
CA THR A 59 0.78 -2.49 7.45
C THR A 59 2.14 -2.72 6.82
N TRP A 60 3.14 -1.98 7.29
CA TRP A 60 4.53 -2.17 6.88
C TRP A 60 5.31 -2.91 7.97
N MET A 61 6.23 -3.78 7.57
CA MET A 61 7.10 -4.52 8.49
C MET A 61 8.53 -4.46 8.00
N LYS A 62 9.49 -4.41 8.94
CA LYS A 62 10.92 -4.59 8.69
C LYS A 62 11.39 -5.81 9.45
N ASN A 63 11.99 -6.78 8.75
CA ASN A 63 12.47 -8.03 9.33
C ASN A 63 11.40 -8.72 10.20
N LYS A 64 10.17 -8.80 9.68
CA LYS A 64 8.98 -9.37 10.34
C LYS A 64 8.46 -8.62 11.58
N VAL A 65 9.04 -7.47 11.90
CA VAL A 65 8.57 -6.59 12.98
C VAL A 65 7.75 -5.46 12.38
N ALA A 66 6.55 -5.24 12.91
CA ALA A 66 5.69 -4.14 12.47
C ALA A 66 6.41 -2.79 12.65
N ILE A 67 6.40 -1.99 11.59
CA ILE A 67 6.81 -0.60 11.65
C ILE A 67 5.65 0.17 12.27
N VAL A 68 5.91 0.77 13.42
CA VAL A 68 4.98 1.66 14.13
C VAL A 68 5.32 3.11 13.82
N ASP A 69 4.43 4.03 14.21
CA ASP A 69 4.68 5.46 14.04
C ASP A 69 5.98 5.87 14.77
N ASP A 70 6.94 6.33 13.97
CA ASP A 70 8.27 6.81 14.36
C ASP A 70 8.56 8.01 13.45
N PRO A 71 9.11 9.14 13.95
CA PRO A 71 9.47 10.29 13.11
C PRO A 71 10.37 9.98 11.89
N ARG A 72 11.07 8.85 11.91
CA ARG A 72 11.91 8.32 10.82
C ARG A 72 11.11 7.63 9.72
N TYR A 73 9.90 7.15 10.01
CA TYR A 73 9.03 6.51 9.02
C TYR A 73 7.82 7.39 8.73
N ARG A 74 7.44 7.47 7.45
CA ARG A 74 6.17 8.06 7.05
C ARG A 74 5.46 7.10 6.11
N MET A 75 4.30 6.63 6.56
CA MET A 75 3.45 5.70 5.83
C MET A 75 2.24 6.45 5.29
N PHE A 76 1.94 6.28 4.00
CA PHE A 76 0.73 6.85 3.41
C PHE A 76 0.21 6.01 2.26
N SER A 77 -1.09 6.12 1.98
CA SER A 77 -1.71 5.49 0.82
C SER A 77 -2.58 6.48 0.07
N ASN A 78 -2.43 6.54 -1.26
CA ASN A 78 -3.25 7.35 -2.13
C ASN A 78 -3.63 6.55 -3.39
N GLN A 79 -4.93 6.46 -3.69
CA GLN A 79 -5.45 5.77 -4.87
C GLN A 79 -4.85 4.36 -5.10
N GLY A 80 -4.69 3.57 -4.03
CA GLY A 80 -4.12 2.22 -4.09
C GLY A 80 -2.60 2.15 -4.06
N VAL A 81 -1.89 3.27 -4.27
CA VAL A 81 -0.44 3.36 -4.09
C VAL A 81 -0.13 3.46 -2.61
N CYS A 82 0.69 2.54 -2.12
CA CYS A 82 1.15 2.45 -0.73
C CYS A 82 2.63 2.82 -0.67
N THR A 83 2.97 3.78 0.17
CA THR A 83 4.33 4.29 0.30
C THR A 83 4.82 4.20 1.73
N LEU A 84 6.06 3.73 1.89
CA LEU A 84 6.87 3.89 3.09
C LEU A 84 8.06 4.79 2.75
N GLU A 85 8.08 5.99 3.31
CA GLU A 85 9.26 6.86 3.34
C GLU A 85 10.10 6.52 4.58
N ILE A 86 11.40 6.33 4.38
CA ILE A 86 12.41 6.13 5.41
C ILE A 86 13.33 7.34 5.38
N ARG A 87 13.28 8.17 6.43
CA ARG A 87 14.03 9.42 6.48
C ARG A 87 15.46 9.18 6.93
N LYS A 88 16.41 9.73 6.17
CA LYS A 88 17.85 9.70 6.47
C LYS A 88 18.31 8.32 7.01
N PRO A 89 18.09 7.23 6.26
CA PRO A 89 18.41 5.87 6.72
C PRO A 89 19.89 5.73 7.03
N SER A 90 20.20 4.80 7.91
CA SER A 90 21.54 4.31 8.24
C SER A 90 21.74 2.89 7.68
N PRO A 91 22.96 2.33 7.67
CA PRO A 91 23.19 0.93 7.31
C PRO A 91 22.32 -0.07 8.10
N TYR A 92 21.97 0.26 9.35
CA TYR A 92 21.08 -0.57 10.19
C TYR A 92 19.63 -0.56 9.73
N ASP A 93 19.24 0.39 8.87
CA ASP A 93 17.91 0.45 8.27
C ASP A 93 17.77 -0.49 7.07
N GLY A 94 18.86 -1.10 6.60
CA GLY A 94 18.82 -2.20 5.66
C GLY A 94 18.07 -3.42 6.21
N GLY A 95 17.47 -4.20 5.32
CA GLY A 95 16.72 -5.39 5.70
C GLY A 95 15.65 -5.77 4.69
N THR A 96 14.82 -6.74 5.08
CA THR A 96 13.64 -7.15 4.31
C THR A 96 12.45 -6.33 4.79
N TYR A 97 11.83 -5.62 3.86
CA TYR A 97 10.61 -4.85 4.09
C TYR A 97 9.43 -5.58 3.47
N CYS A 98 8.32 -5.64 4.21
CA CYS A 98 7.09 -6.26 3.76
C CYS A 98 5.94 -5.23 3.81
N CYS A 99 5.13 -5.20 2.76
CA CYS A 99 3.84 -4.52 2.74
C CYS A 99 2.73 -5.55 2.82
N LYS A 100 1.92 -5.47 3.87
CA LYS A 100 0.75 -6.32 4.11
C LYS A 100 -0.53 -5.53 3.87
N ALA A 101 -1.45 -6.09 3.09
CA ALA A 101 -2.77 -5.52 2.83
C ALA A 101 -3.87 -6.49 3.30
N VAL A 102 -4.84 -5.97 4.04
CA VAL A 102 -5.93 -6.77 4.63
C VAL A 102 -7.28 -6.09 4.41
N ASN A 103 -8.27 -6.84 3.97
CA ASN A 103 -9.69 -6.48 4.09
C ASN A 103 -10.51 -7.70 4.54
N ASP A 104 -11.83 -7.57 4.63
CA ASP A 104 -12.71 -8.63 5.14
C ASP A 104 -12.72 -9.90 4.26
N LEU A 105 -12.22 -9.82 3.03
CA LEU A 105 -12.18 -10.92 2.07
C LEU A 105 -10.81 -11.62 2.02
N GLY A 106 -9.75 -11.03 2.61
CA GLY A 106 -8.45 -11.69 2.59
C GLY A 106 -7.26 -10.84 3.02
N THR A 107 -6.10 -11.46 2.91
CA THR A 107 -4.79 -10.89 3.25
C THR A 107 -3.78 -11.27 2.19
N VAL A 108 -2.97 -10.30 1.77
CA VAL A 108 -1.83 -10.52 0.86
C VAL A 108 -0.61 -9.74 1.37
N GLU A 109 0.57 -10.27 1.06
CA GLU A 109 1.87 -9.73 1.46
C GLU A 109 2.85 -9.77 0.29
N ILE A 110 3.70 -8.76 0.19
CA ILE A 110 4.83 -8.69 -0.74
C ILE A 110 6.05 -8.14 -0.02
N GLU A 111 7.24 -8.57 -0.43
CA GLU A 111 8.49 -8.20 0.21
C GLU A 111 9.51 -7.64 -0.79
N CYS A 112 10.41 -6.79 -0.30
CA CYS A 112 11.66 -6.47 -0.98
C CYS A 112 12.80 -6.31 0.02
N LYS A 113 14.02 -6.33 -0.50
CA LYS A 113 15.25 -6.03 0.23
C LYS A 113 15.66 -4.58 0.00
N LEU A 114 15.92 -3.86 1.09
CA LEU A 114 16.58 -2.56 1.08
C LEU A 114 18.03 -2.74 1.53
N GLU A 115 18.97 -2.26 0.71
CA GLU A 115 20.37 -2.11 1.09
C GLU A 115 20.70 -0.64 1.28
N VAL A 116 21.32 -0.25 2.40
CA VAL A 116 21.70 1.14 2.67
C VAL A 116 23.21 1.23 2.67
N LYS A 117 23.76 1.98 1.71
CA LYS A 117 25.21 2.21 1.58
C LYS A 117 25.61 3.49 2.28
N GLY A 118 26.66 3.44 3.10
CA GLY A 118 27.29 4.64 3.63
C GLY A 118 27.82 5.51 2.49
N MET A 119 27.81 6.84 2.66
CA MET A 119 28.60 7.68 1.76
C MET A 119 30.07 7.32 1.97
N ALA A 120 30.72 6.79 0.93
CA ALA A 120 32.17 6.72 0.94
C ALA A 120 32.69 8.17 0.97
N SER A 121 33.32 8.58 2.06
CA SER A 121 34.15 9.77 2.03
C SER A 121 35.26 9.49 1.04
N LYS A 122 35.14 10.04 -0.17
CA LYS A 122 36.28 10.24 -1.04
C LYS A 122 37.14 11.28 -0.32
N ILE A 123 38.05 10.82 0.53
CA ILE A 123 39.12 11.66 1.07
C ILE A 123 39.76 12.27 -0.18
N LEU A 124 39.65 13.58 -0.34
CA LEU A 124 40.42 14.31 -1.35
C LEU A 124 41.87 13.95 -1.06
N GLY A 125 42.49 13.19 -1.97
CA GLY A 125 43.90 12.90 -1.91
C GLY A 125 44.64 14.22 -1.94
N VAL A 126 45.04 14.69 -0.76
CA VAL A 126 46.17 15.61 -0.61
C VAL A 126 47.41 14.74 -0.75
N GLY A 127 48.06 14.89 -1.91
CA GLY A 127 49.34 14.33 -2.29
C GLY A 127 49.85 15.10 -3.49
#